data_AF-A0AAW6Y7Y6-F1
#
_entry.id   AF-A0AAW6Y7Y6-F1
#
_cell.length_a   1.000
_cell.length_b   1.000
_cell.length_c   1.000
_cell.angle_alpha   90.00
_cell.angle_beta   90.00
_cell.angle_gamma   90.00
#
_symmetry.space_group_name_H-M   'P 1'
#
loop_
_entity.id
_entity.type
_entity.pdbx_description
1 polymer ?
#
loop_
_entity_poly.entity_id
_entity_poly.type
_entity_poly.pdbx_seq_one_letter_code
_entity_poly.pdbx_strand_id
1 'polypeptide(L)'
;MKGAHNRTNFMAELNSRGGRVKSETQTDIEGITRIKYEIPTLDRTGKPDGGFKEISSIKTVYDPKKFSDDKILQMAQKAASQGYSKASKIAQNERTKSISERKNVIQFSETFDGIKFRSYFDVNTGRITNIHPE
;
A
#
# COMPACT_ATOMS: atom_id res chain seq x y z
N MET A 1 0.11 -5.51 -8.12
CA MET A 1 0.73 -6.39 -7.10
C MET A 1 0.32 -5.92 -5.72
N LYS A 2 -0.35 -6.76 -4.92
CA LYS A 2 -0.73 -6.46 -3.52
C LYS A 2 0.47 -6.73 -2.61
N GLY A 3 0.69 -5.91 -1.58
CA GLY A 3 1.89 -6.04 -0.72
C GLY A 3 3.18 -5.72 -1.47
N ALA A 4 4.33 -6.28 -1.09
CA ALA A 4 5.65 -6.09 -1.71
C ALA A 4 6.12 -4.61 -1.76
N HIS A 5 6.18 -3.94 -0.62
CA HIS A 5 6.71 -2.57 -0.51
C HIS A 5 8.24 -2.54 -0.33
N ASN A 6 8.87 -3.66 -0.03
CA ASN A 6 10.30 -3.84 -0.17
C ASN A 6 10.64 -3.83 -1.68
N ARG A 7 11.55 -2.95 -2.12
CA ARG A 7 11.90 -2.78 -3.55
C ARG A 7 12.43 -4.06 -4.19
N THR A 8 13.26 -4.83 -3.49
CA THR A 8 13.79 -6.10 -4.00
C THR A 8 12.65 -7.08 -4.29
N ASN A 9 11.72 -7.23 -3.33
CA ASN A 9 10.57 -8.11 -3.47
C ASN A 9 9.62 -7.63 -4.57
N PHE A 10 9.41 -6.31 -4.69
CA PHE A 10 8.61 -5.74 -5.77
C PHE A 10 9.19 -6.05 -7.15
N MET A 11 10.50 -5.85 -7.34
CA MET A 11 11.15 -6.10 -8.63
C MET A 11 11.15 -7.59 -8.98
N ALA A 12 11.39 -8.47 -7.99
CA ALA A 12 11.30 -9.92 -8.20
C ALA A 12 9.89 -10.34 -8.64
N GLU A 13 8.85 -9.85 -7.97
CA GLU A 13 7.45 -10.11 -8.32
C GLU A 13 7.09 -9.53 -9.71
N LEU A 14 7.52 -8.30 -10.01
CA LEU A 14 7.31 -7.66 -11.31
C LEU A 14 7.91 -8.51 -12.43
N ASN A 15 9.17 -8.91 -12.26
CA ASN A 15 9.91 -9.71 -13.23
C ASN A 15 9.29 -11.10 -13.41
N SER A 16 8.85 -11.76 -12.32
CA SER A 16 8.17 -13.06 -12.39
C SER A 16 6.89 -13.03 -13.23
N ARG A 17 6.25 -11.86 -13.33
CA ARG A 17 5.04 -11.62 -14.11
C ARG A 17 5.34 -11.12 -15.53
N GLY A 18 6.61 -11.00 -15.92
CA GLY A 18 7.02 -10.37 -17.17
C GLY A 18 6.68 -8.88 -17.25
N GLY A 19 6.43 -8.24 -16.11
CA GLY A 19 6.12 -6.83 -16.04
C GLY A 19 7.36 -5.95 -16.20
N ARG A 20 7.11 -4.64 -16.37
CA ARG A 20 8.19 -3.65 -16.51
C ARG A 20 7.85 -2.33 -15.84
N VAL A 21 8.91 -1.63 -15.43
CA VAL A 21 8.81 -0.29 -14.87
C VAL A 21 8.59 0.72 -16.01
N LYS A 22 7.63 1.61 -15.83
CA LYS A 22 7.34 2.73 -16.74
C LYS A 22 8.09 3.98 -16.35
N SER A 23 8.08 4.29 -15.06
CA SER A 23 8.79 5.43 -14.51
C SER A 23 8.99 5.24 -13.02
N GLU A 24 10.07 5.83 -12.51
CA GLU A 24 10.34 5.92 -11.09
C GLU A 24 10.48 7.38 -10.69
N THR A 25 10.00 7.72 -9.51
CA THR A 25 10.14 9.05 -8.93
C THR A 25 10.56 8.88 -7.49
N GLN A 26 11.78 9.31 -7.17
CA GLN A 26 12.24 9.39 -5.78
C GLN A 26 11.42 10.44 -5.05
N THR A 27 11.04 10.14 -3.81
CA THR A 27 10.42 11.14 -2.92
C THR A 27 11.51 11.97 -2.24
N ASP A 28 11.11 12.95 -1.43
CA ASP A 28 12.06 13.74 -0.63
C ASP A 28 12.80 12.91 0.44
N ILE A 29 12.39 11.65 0.65
CA ILE A 29 13.05 10.71 1.55
C ILE A 29 13.91 9.76 0.73
N GLU A 30 15.23 9.85 0.91
CA GLU A 30 16.18 8.94 0.27
C GLU A 30 15.82 7.48 0.57
N GLY A 31 15.80 6.64 -0.46
CA GLY A 31 15.42 5.23 -0.33
C GLY A 31 13.91 4.96 -0.40
N ILE A 32 13.06 5.98 -0.60
CA ILE A 32 11.63 5.80 -0.88
C ILE A 32 11.32 6.22 -2.32
N THR A 33 10.70 5.34 -3.10
CA THR A 33 10.46 5.53 -4.53
C THR A 33 9.02 5.22 -4.90
N ARG A 34 8.43 6.06 -5.74
CA ARG A 34 7.14 5.82 -6.40
C ARG A 34 7.36 5.24 -7.78
N ILE A 35 6.77 4.07 -8.04
CA ILE A 35 6.94 3.31 -9.28
C ILE A 35 5.61 3.23 -10.00
N LYS A 36 5.58 3.69 -11.26
CA LYS A 36 4.57 3.32 -12.24
C LYS A 36 5.07 2.10 -13.01
N TYR A 37 4.20 1.12 -13.21
CA TYR A 37 4.58 -0.14 -13.84
C TYR A 37 3.42 -0.71 -14.64
N GLU A 38 3.75 -1.63 -15.53
CA GLU A 38 2.79 -2.36 -16.34
C GLU A 38 3.08 -3.86 -16.33
N ILE A 39 2.05 -4.66 -16.57
CA ILE A 39 2.12 -6.11 -16.67
C ILE A 39 1.60 -6.55 -18.05
N PRO A 40 2.07 -7.68 -18.60
CA PRO A 40 1.54 -8.20 -19.85
C PRO A 40 0.03 -8.43 -19.77
N THR A 41 -0.68 -8.12 -20.84
CA THR A 41 -2.05 -8.60 -21.04
C THR A 41 -2.03 -10.07 -21.44
N LEU A 42 -3.08 -10.80 -21.05
CA LEU A 42 -3.20 -12.23 -21.30
C LEU A 42 -4.37 -12.50 -22.24
N ASP A 43 -4.18 -13.42 -23.17
CA ASP A 43 -5.24 -13.97 -24.01
C ASP A 43 -6.22 -14.84 -23.20
N ARG A 44 -7.26 -15.34 -23.87
CA ARG A 44 -8.27 -16.24 -23.26
C ARG A 44 -7.71 -17.56 -22.73
N THR A 45 -6.49 -17.94 -23.10
CA THR A 45 -5.80 -19.14 -22.63
C THR A 45 -4.85 -18.85 -21.47
N GLY A 46 -4.75 -17.59 -21.04
CA GLY A 46 -3.86 -17.14 -19.97
C GLY A 46 -2.42 -16.89 -20.40
N LYS A 47 -2.13 -16.80 -21.71
CA LYS A 47 -0.78 -16.54 -22.24
C LYS A 47 -0.62 -15.06 -22.62
N PRO A 48 0.60 -14.48 -22.53
CA PRO A 48 0.85 -13.12 -22.98
C PRO A 48 0.44 -12.91 -24.45
N ASP A 49 -0.36 -11.88 -24.71
CA ASP A 49 -0.88 -11.56 -26.06
C ASP A 49 -0.03 -10.50 -26.81
N GLY A 50 1.10 -10.11 -26.22
CA GLY A 50 2.00 -9.07 -26.74
C GLY A 50 1.68 -7.65 -26.27
N GLY A 51 0.53 -7.43 -25.62
CA GLY A 51 0.16 -6.16 -25.03
C GLY A 51 0.66 -5.98 -23.60
N PHE A 52 0.56 -4.73 -23.11
CA PHE A 52 0.84 -4.37 -21.72
C PHE A 52 -0.28 -3.49 -21.16
N LYS A 53 -0.61 -3.71 -19.89
CA LYS A 53 -1.57 -2.92 -19.13
C LYS A 53 -0.85 -2.16 -18.02
N GLU A 54 -0.91 -0.83 -18.10
CA GLU A 54 -0.47 0.04 -17.00
C GLU A 54 -1.35 -0.19 -15.77
N ILE A 55 -0.70 -0.33 -14.62
CA ILE A 55 -1.40 -0.41 -13.34
C ILE A 55 -1.62 1.00 -12.82
N SER A 56 -2.90 1.38 -12.71
CA SER A 56 -3.33 2.72 -12.28
C SER A 56 -2.83 3.10 -10.88
N SER A 57 -2.66 2.12 -9.99
CA SER A 57 -2.08 2.36 -8.67
C SER A 57 -0.57 2.45 -8.76
N ILE A 58 -0.05 3.65 -8.49
CA ILE A 58 1.38 3.87 -8.21
C ILE A 58 1.79 3.00 -7.02
N LYS A 59 3.00 2.43 -7.08
CA LYS A 59 3.55 1.64 -5.99
C LYS A 59 4.65 2.41 -5.27
N THR A 60 4.50 2.63 -3.97
CA THR A 60 5.55 3.20 -3.12
C THR A 60 6.36 2.07 -2.50
N VAL A 61 7.66 2.06 -2.77
CA VAL A 61 8.60 1.04 -2.28
C VAL A 61 9.74 1.69 -1.48
N TYR A 62 10.30 0.93 -0.55
CA TYR A 62 11.52 1.29 0.17
C TYR A 62 12.71 0.45 -0.29
N ASP A 63 13.90 1.05 -0.28
CA ASP A 63 15.17 0.37 -0.47
C ASP A 63 15.55 -0.40 0.82
N PRO A 64 15.63 -1.74 0.79
CA PRO A 64 15.97 -2.53 1.96
C PRO A 64 17.36 -2.25 2.54
N LYS A 65 18.27 -1.63 1.77
CA LYS A 65 19.60 -1.22 2.25
C LYS A 65 19.54 0.03 3.13
N LYS A 66 18.51 0.86 2.97
CA LYS A 66 18.28 2.08 3.74
C LYS A 66 17.28 1.85 4.88
N PHE A 67 16.25 1.03 4.63
CA PHE A 67 15.23 0.68 5.60
C PHE A 67 15.02 -0.83 5.63
N SER A 68 15.33 -1.46 6.77
CA SER A 68 14.96 -2.86 6.97
C SER A 68 13.43 -3.03 7.05
N ASP A 69 12.96 -4.24 6.75
CA ASP A 69 11.54 -4.59 6.86
C ASP A 69 11.00 -4.33 8.29
N ASP A 70 11.78 -4.68 9.32
CA ASP A 70 11.44 -4.41 10.72
C ASP A 70 11.33 -2.93 11.03
N LYS A 71 12.24 -2.11 10.48
CA LYS A 71 12.20 -0.66 10.67
C LYS A 71 10.94 -0.06 10.04
N ILE A 72 10.60 -0.46 8.82
CA ILE A 72 9.37 -0.02 8.15
C ILE A 72 8.13 -0.49 8.92
N LEU A 73 8.11 -1.72 9.43
CA LEU A 73 7.01 -2.23 10.23
C LEU A 73 6.81 -1.41 11.50
N GLN A 74 7.89 -1.09 12.23
CA GLN A 74 7.82 -0.25 13.43
C GLN A 74 7.32 1.16 13.11
N MET A 75 7.82 1.79 12.04
CA MET A 75 7.36 3.12 11.61
C MET A 75 5.88 3.11 11.22
N ALA A 76 5.46 2.09 10.48
CA ALA A 76 4.06 1.88 10.09
C ALA A 76 3.14 1.74 11.32
N GLN A 77 3.53 0.95 12.32
CA GLN A 77 2.79 0.78 13.57
C GLN A 77 2.70 2.09 14.35
N LYS A 78 3.78 2.87 14.43
CA LYS A 78 3.78 4.19 15.06
C LYS A 78 2.86 5.16 14.34
N ALA A 79 2.93 5.23 13.01
CA ALA A 79 2.02 6.04 12.20
C ALA A 79 0.55 5.65 12.43
N ALA A 80 0.23 4.34 12.39
CA ALA A 80 -1.13 3.87 12.66
C ALA A 80 -1.61 4.23 14.06
N SER A 81 -0.74 4.16 15.08
CA SER A 81 -1.08 4.52 16.46
C SER A 81 -1.47 6.01 16.60
N GLN A 82 -0.85 6.91 15.83
CA GLN A 82 -1.16 8.34 15.83
C GLN A 82 -2.59 8.61 15.36
N GLY A 83 -3.01 7.95 14.26
CA GLY A 83 -4.34 8.14 13.68
C GLY A 83 -5.44 7.27 14.30
N TYR A 84 -5.08 6.29 15.13
CA TYR A 84 -6.01 5.29 15.66
C TYR A 84 -7.20 5.90 16.40
N SER A 85 -6.96 6.84 17.32
CA SER A 85 -8.04 7.45 18.12
C SER A 85 -9.08 8.16 17.25
N LYS A 86 -8.61 8.88 16.23
CA LYS A 86 -9.49 9.54 15.24
C LYS A 86 -10.28 8.53 14.43
N ALA A 87 -9.62 7.48 13.92
CA ALA A 87 -10.29 6.41 13.19
C ALA A 87 -11.33 5.69 14.05
N SER A 88 -11.03 5.42 15.32
CA SER A 88 -11.95 4.79 16.27
C SER A 88 -13.21 5.63 16.52
N LYS A 89 -13.08 6.96 16.65
CA LYS A 89 -14.24 7.86 16.79
C LYS A 89 -15.12 7.84 15.55
N ILE A 90 -14.51 7.86 14.36
CA ILE A 90 -15.25 7.73 13.10
C ILE A 90 -15.95 6.36 13.05
N ALA A 91 -15.29 5.28 13.48
CA ALA A 91 -15.87 3.95 13.50
C ALA A 91 -17.09 3.85 14.43
N GLN A 92 -17.05 4.51 15.59
CA GLN A 92 -18.20 4.59 16.50
C GLN A 92 -19.41 5.23 15.80
N ASN A 93 -19.20 6.30 15.03
CA ASN A 93 -20.27 6.94 14.25
C ASN A 93 -20.74 6.06 13.08
N GLU A 94 -19.85 5.34 12.39
CA GLU A 94 -20.25 4.40 11.34
C GLU A 94 -21.09 3.23 11.89
N ARG A 95 -20.84 2.81 13.14
CA ARG A 95 -21.60 1.76 13.81
C ARG A 95 -23.03 2.17 14.20
N THR A 96 -23.37 3.46 14.22
CA THR A 96 -24.76 3.89 14.47
C THR A 96 -25.62 3.87 13.22
N LYS A 97 -25.00 3.82 12.03
CA LYS A 97 -25.72 3.76 10.75
C LYS A 97 -26.33 2.38 10.51
N SER A 98 -27.35 2.37 9.65
CA SER A 98 -27.90 1.14 9.06
C SER A 98 -26.79 0.32 8.40
N ILE A 99 -26.93 -1.01 8.42
CA ILE A 99 -25.99 -1.94 7.80
C ILE A 99 -25.79 -1.63 6.30
N SER A 100 -26.84 -1.16 5.61
CA SER A 100 -26.79 -0.81 4.18
C SER A 100 -25.94 0.44 3.89
N GLU A 101 -25.71 1.29 4.89
CA GLU A 101 -25.02 2.58 4.74
C GLU A 101 -23.64 2.60 5.44
N ARG A 102 -23.39 1.63 6.31
CA ARG A 102 -22.20 1.53 7.13
C ARG A 102 -20.97 1.22 6.27
N LYS A 103 -19.90 1.99 6.47
CA LYS A 103 -18.57 1.60 6.00
C LYS A 103 -18.00 0.48 6.88
N ASN A 104 -17.47 -0.57 6.27
CA ASN A 104 -16.78 -1.65 6.98
C ASN A 104 -15.31 -1.32 7.29
N VAL A 105 -14.72 -0.38 6.56
CA VAL A 105 -13.31 0.00 6.71
C VAL A 105 -13.17 1.52 6.67
N ILE A 106 -12.37 2.06 7.59
CA ILE A 106 -11.89 3.44 7.56
C ILE A 106 -10.43 3.42 7.12
N GLN A 107 -10.14 4.19 6.06
CA GLN A 107 -8.77 4.45 5.65
C GLN A 107 -8.31 5.79 6.22
N PHE A 108 -7.10 5.81 6.75
CA PHE A 108 -6.46 7.04 7.18
C PHE A 108 -4.96 6.96 6.90
N SER A 109 -4.31 8.11 6.81
CA SER A 109 -2.87 8.17 6.60
C SER A 109 -2.22 9.08 7.62
N GLU A 110 -1.07 8.66 8.14
CA GLU A 110 -0.24 9.42 9.05
C GLU A 110 1.21 9.37 8.56
N THR A 111 1.99 10.40 8.89
CA THR A 111 3.41 10.48 8.51
C THR A 111 4.27 10.23 9.73
N PHE A 112 5.23 9.31 9.60
CA PHE A 112 6.23 9.05 10.64
C PHE A 112 7.63 9.06 10.03
N ASP A 113 8.53 9.86 10.61
CA ASP A 113 9.90 10.07 10.10
C ASP A 113 9.94 10.36 8.59
N GLY A 114 9.02 11.22 8.13
CA GLY A 114 8.93 11.66 6.73
C GLY A 114 8.24 10.70 5.77
N ILE A 115 7.96 9.46 6.15
CA ILE A 115 7.23 8.49 5.32
C ILE A 115 5.75 8.53 5.67
N LYS A 116 4.90 8.75 4.66
CA LYS A 116 3.45 8.65 4.79
C LYS A 116 3.01 7.19 4.71
N PHE A 117 2.25 6.73 5.69
CA PHE A 117 1.69 5.39 5.75
C PHE A 117 0.16 5.43 5.69
N ARG A 118 -0.43 4.57 4.87
CA ARG A 118 -1.87 4.35 4.79
C ARG A 118 -2.25 3.14 5.65
N SER A 119 -3.20 3.34 6.56
CA SER A 119 -3.73 2.34 7.47
C SER A 119 -5.19 2.00 7.12
N TYR A 120 -5.57 0.75 7.36
CA TYR A 120 -6.92 0.23 7.15
C TYR A 120 -7.49 -0.23 8.49
N PHE A 121 -8.47 0.50 9.03
CA PHE A 121 -9.15 0.21 10.29
C PHE A 121 -10.46 -0.53 10.01
N ASP A 122 -10.61 -1.73 10.54
CA ASP A 122 -11.83 -2.50 10.48
C ASP A 122 -12.87 -1.93 11.46
N VAL A 123 -13.98 -1.45 10.92
CA VAL A 123 -15.02 -0.77 11.69
C VAL A 123 -15.70 -1.73 12.66
N ASN A 124 -15.77 -3.03 12.40
CA ASN A 124 -16.51 -3.95 13.28
C ASN A 124 -15.66 -4.41 14.47
N THR A 125 -14.39 -4.70 14.23
CA THR A 125 -13.46 -5.27 15.23
C THR A 125 -12.59 -4.22 15.92
N GLY A 126 -12.46 -3.02 15.34
CA GLY A 126 -11.54 -1.99 15.82
C GLY A 126 -10.07 -2.25 15.50
N ARG A 127 -9.75 -3.31 14.75
CA ARG A 127 -8.37 -3.69 14.44
C ARG A 127 -7.85 -2.94 13.21
N ILE A 128 -6.58 -2.58 13.24
CA ILE A 128 -5.85 -2.22 12.02
C ILE A 128 -5.53 -3.52 11.27
N THR A 129 -6.01 -3.67 10.04
CA THR A 129 -5.84 -4.91 9.25
C THR A 129 -4.68 -4.85 8.27
N ASN A 130 -4.26 -3.65 7.88
CA ASN A 130 -3.14 -3.45 6.97
C ASN A 130 -2.55 -2.05 7.11
N ILE A 131 -1.25 -1.92 6.89
CA ILE A 131 -0.54 -0.65 6.85
C ILE A 131 0.55 -0.73 5.77
N HIS A 132 0.70 0.31 4.94
CA HIS A 132 1.78 0.36 3.96
C HIS A 132 2.21 1.80 3.61
N PRO A 133 3.43 2.01 3.09
CA PRO A 133 3.87 3.30 2.54
C PRO A 133 2.98 3.80 1.40
N GLU A 134 2.77 5.12 1.30
CA GLU A 134 1.91 5.82 0.33
C GLU A 134 2.65 6.59 -0.78
#